data_AF-Q39553-F1
#
_entry.id   AF-Q39553-F1
#
_cell.length_a   1.000
_cell.length_b   1.000
_cell.length_c   1.000
_cell.angle_alpha   90.00
_cell.angle_beta   90.00
_cell.angle_gamma   90.00
#
_symmetry.space_group_name_H-M   'P 1'
#
loop_
_entity.id
_entity.type
_entity.pdbx_description
1 polymer ?
#
loop_
_entity_poly.entity_id
_entity_poly.type
_entity_poly.pdbx_seq_one_letter_code
_entity_poly.pdbx_strand_id
1 'polypeptide(L)'
;TVYGVTFIGAREQIYNRLYEAYGIPGTNELQENDLYRASMYLAKLTLASVGNIFVGARKTMEWLTSVAKIVASTGQPVRWTTPLGLPVVQPYYKETMMSVETAVQNISLLKCDENGPINKLKQRTAFPPNFVHSLDSTHLLMTAIEFDRCGKMFAGVHDS
;
A
#
# COMPACT_ATOMS: atom_id res chain seq x y z
N THR A 1 2.85 -8.64 7.83
CA THR A 1 2.03 -7.46 8.20
C THR A 1 0.79 -7.44 7.33
N VAL A 2 -0.28 -6.82 7.82
CA VAL A 2 -1.62 -6.86 7.19
C VAL A 2 -1.67 -6.12 5.84
N TYR A 3 -0.64 -5.35 5.50
CA TYR A 3 -0.57 -4.50 4.30
C TYR A 3 0.40 -4.97 3.20
N GLY A 4 0.66 -6.28 3.10
CA GLY A 4 1.42 -6.82 1.95
C GLY A 4 2.90 -6.42 1.91
N VAL A 5 3.53 -6.14 3.06
CA VAL A 5 4.97 -5.84 3.13
C VAL A 5 5.76 -7.05 2.63
N THR A 6 6.60 -6.83 1.62
CA THR A 6 7.50 -7.85 1.08
C THR A 6 8.64 -8.13 2.06
N PHE A 7 9.35 -9.25 1.88
CA PHE A 7 10.54 -9.54 2.70
C PHE A 7 11.55 -8.38 2.70
N ILE A 8 11.77 -7.77 1.52
CA ILE A 8 12.70 -6.65 1.35
C ILE A 8 12.24 -5.45 2.18
N GLY A 9 10.95 -5.07 2.07
CA GLY A 9 10.40 -3.96 2.84
C GLY A 9 10.42 -4.21 4.35
N ALA A 10 10.13 -5.44 4.80
CA ALA A 10 10.16 -5.79 6.21
C ALA A 10 11.60 -5.71 6.77
N ARG A 11 12.59 -6.23 6.04
CA ARG A 11 14.00 -6.14 6.39
C ARG A 11 14.44 -4.68 6.50
N GLU A 12 14.09 -3.85 5.52
CA GLU A 12 14.46 -2.43 5.51
C GLU A 12 13.85 -1.65 6.68
N GLN A 13 12.58 -1.89 7.00
CA GLN A 13 11.95 -1.30 8.18
C GLN A 13 12.65 -1.71 9.48
N ILE A 14 12.99 -2.99 9.62
CA ILE A 14 13.72 -3.48 10.80
C ILE A 14 15.14 -2.90 10.85
N TYR A 15 15.84 -2.84 9.71
CA TYR A 15 17.17 -2.26 9.61
C TYR A 15 17.19 -0.81 10.08
N ASN A 16 16.25 0.02 9.61
CA ASN A 16 16.18 1.43 10.00
C ASN A 16 15.99 1.57 11.53
N ARG A 17 15.16 0.71 12.14
CA ARG A 17 14.97 0.70 13.60
C ARG A 17 16.21 0.23 14.37
N LEU A 18 16.92 -0.77 13.85
CA LEU A 18 18.18 -1.23 14.45
C LEU A 18 19.27 -0.17 14.33
N TYR A 19 19.33 0.54 13.20
CA TYR A 19 20.28 1.62 12.97
C TYR A 19 19.98 2.82 13.88
N GLU A 20 18.71 3.23 14.02
CA GLU A 20 18.30 4.27 14.97
C GLU A 20 18.69 3.93 16.42
N ALA A 21 18.54 2.66 16.82
CA ALA A 21 18.79 2.22 18.19
C ALA A 21 20.28 1.94 18.49
N TYR A 22 21.04 1.42 17.53
CA TYR A 22 22.38 0.85 17.76
C TYR A 22 23.45 1.32 16.76
N GLY A 23 23.08 2.09 15.72
CA GLY A 23 23.96 2.49 14.61
C GLY A 23 24.78 3.76 14.85
N ILE A 24 25.12 4.08 16.10
CA ILE A 24 25.79 5.35 16.44
C ILE A 24 27.24 5.38 15.88
N PRO A 25 27.62 6.41 15.11
CA PRO A 25 29.01 6.59 14.68
C PRO A 25 29.91 6.89 15.89
N GLY A 26 30.91 6.03 16.13
CA GLY A 26 31.97 6.28 17.11
C GLY A 26 31.94 5.45 18.39
N THR A 27 30.89 4.66 18.65
CA THR A 27 30.83 3.75 19.82
C THR A 27 31.04 2.27 19.48
N ASN A 28 31.05 1.89 18.19
CA ASN A 28 31.45 0.57 17.69
C ASN A 28 30.84 -0.65 18.43
N GLU A 29 29.53 -0.66 18.72
CA GLU A 29 28.90 -1.89 19.21
C GLU A 29 28.49 -2.85 18.08
N LEU A 30 28.01 -2.36 16.93
CA LEU A 30 27.63 -3.17 15.77
C LEU A 30 27.98 -2.48 14.45
N GLN A 31 28.61 -3.19 13.51
CA GLN A 31 28.92 -2.66 12.19
C GLN A 31 27.71 -2.72 11.26
N GLU A 32 27.74 -1.97 10.16
CA GLU A 32 26.67 -1.97 9.13
C GLU A 32 26.33 -3.38 8.62
N ASN A 33 27.36 -4.23 8.45
CA ASN A 33 27.19 -5.62 8.07
C ASN A 33 26.45 -6.45 9.14
N ASP A 34 26.68 -6.18 10.42
CA ASP A 34 26.01 -6.89 11.52
C ASP A 34 24.55 -6.49 11.60
N LEU A 35 24.25 -5.19 11.47
CA LEU A 35 22.89 -4.66 11.39
C LEU A 35 22.13 -5.25 10.20
N TYR A 36 22.80 -5.36 9.04
CA TYR A 36 22.20 -5.97 7.86
C TYR A 36 21.86 -7.45 8.09
N ARG A 37 22.79 -8.24 8.64
CA ARG A 37 22.56 -9.66 8.94
C ARG A 37 21.48 -9.87 9.99
N ALA A 38 21.49 -9.05 11.05
CA ALA A 38 20.47 -9.06 12.10
C ALA A 38 19.09 -8.71 11.53
N SER A 39 18.99 -7.67 10.70
CA SER A 39 17.72 -7.28 10.06
C SER A 39 17.15 -8.38 9.17
N MET A 40 17.99 -9.11 8.43
CA MET A 40 17.55 -10.26 7.64
C MET A 40 17.01 -11.39 8.51
N TYR A 41 17.72 -11.74 9.59
CA TYR A 41 17.30 -12.79 10.51
C TYR A 41 15.96 -12.45 11.17
N LEU A 42 15.86 -11.24 11.72
CA LEU A 42 14.65 -10.74 12.38
C LEU A 42 13.48 -10.62 11.40
N ALA A 43 13.71 -10.18 10.16
CA ALA A 43 12.66 -10.13 9.14
C ALA A 43 12.09 -11.53 8.82
N LYS A 44 12.96 -12.55 8.70
CA LYS A 44 12.51 -13.93 8.48
C LYS A 44 11.67 -14.43 9.65
N LEU A 45 12.15 -14.27 10.87
CA LEU A 45 11.46 -14.73 12.08
C LEU A 45 10.13 -14.00 12.27
N THR A 46 10.11 -12.68 12.08
CA THR A 46 8.92 -11.84 12.21
C THR A 46 7.86 -12.24 11.18
N LEU A 47 8.23 -12.38 9.90
CA LEU A 47 7.28 -12.76 8.86
C LEU A 47 6.75 -14.19 9.05
N ALA A 48 7.59 -15.13 9.50
CA ALA A 48 7.16 -16.47 9.85
C ALA A 48 6.13 -16.46 11.00
N SER A 49 6.39 -15.67 12.04
CA SER A 49 5.50 -15.55 13.20
C SER A 49 4.17 -14.88 12.84
N VAL A 50 4.21 -13.82 12.05
CA VAL A 50 3.00 -13.08 11.60
C VAL A 50 2.14 -13.92 10.65
N GLY A 51 2.77 -14.79 9.83
CA GLY A 51 2.05 -15.69 8.92
C GLY A 51 1.09 -16.63 9.64
N ASN A 52 1.43 -17.05 10.86
CA ASN A 52 0.61 -17.95 11.67
C ASN A 52 -0.52 -17.24 12.42
N ILE A 53 -0.36 -15.94 12.72
CA ILE A 53 -1.33 -15.19 13.55
C ILE A 53 -2.52 -14.69 12.72
N PHE A 54 -2.33 -14.34 11.44
CA PHE A 54 -3.34 -13.67 10.63
C PHE A 54 -3.81 -14.47 9.40
N VAL A 55 -4.15 -15.74 9.62
CA VAL A 55 -4.59 -16.65 8.54
C VAL A 55 -5.84 -16.11 7.80
N GLY A 56 -6.80 -15.54 8.53
CA GLY A 56 -8.02 -14.97 7.95
C GLY A 56 -7.73 -13.78 7.02
N ALA A 57 -6.99 -12.78 7.51
CA ALA A 57 -6.61 -11.61 6.71
C ALA A 57 -5.81 -12.00 5.46
N ARG A 58 -4.91 -12.99 5.58
CA ARG A 58 -4.17 -13.53 4.44
C ARG A 58 -5.09 -14.12 3.38
N LYS A 59 -6.03 -14.98 3.77
CA LYS A 59 -7.01 -15.58 2.84
C LYS A 59 -7.85 -14.51 2.15
N THR A 60 -8.27 -13.47 2.86
CA THR A 60 -9.00 -12.34 2.27
C THR A 60 -8.15 -11.59 1.25
N MET A 61 -6.89 -11.27 1.56
CA MET A 61 -5.98 -10.62 0.61
C MET A 61 -5.72 -11.48 -0.64
N GLU A 62 -5.53 -12.79 -0.48
CA GLU A 62 -5.37 -13.74 -1.58
C GLU A 62 -6.62 -13.79 -2.47
N TRP A 63 -7.80 -13.77 -1.86
CA TRP A 63 -9.07 -13.71 -2.58
C TRP A 63 -9.23 -12.40 -3.35
N LEU A 64 -9.01 -11.25 -2.71
CA LEU A 64 -9.06 -9.93 -3.35
C LEU A 64 -8.08 -9.85 -4.54
N THR A 65 -6.85 -10.31 -4.34
CA THR A 65 -5.82 -10.39 -5.39
C THR A 65 -6.28 -11.25 -6.57
N SER A 66 -6.97 -12.36 -6.31
CA SER A 66 -7.49 -13.26 -7.34
C SER A 66 -8.62 -12.60 -8.14
N VAL A 67 -9.54 -11.91 -7.46
CA VAL A 67 -10.61 -11.13 -8.11
C VAL A 67 -10.03 -10.04 -9.00
N ALA A 68 -9.08 -9.24 -8.48
CA ALA A 68 -8.43 -8.18 -9.24
C ALA A 68 -7.70 -8.72 -10.49
N LYS A 69 -7.12 -9.93 -10.40
CA LYS A 69 -6.51 -10.60 -11.56
C LYS A 69 -7.55 -10.92 -12.65
N ILE A 70 -8.72 -11.43 -12.27
CA ILE A 70 -9.80 -11.74 -13.22
C ILE A 70 -10.30 -10.46 -13.89
N VAL A 71 -10.60 -9.42 -13.12
CA VAL A 71 -11.05 -8.13 -13.64
C VAL A 71 -10.00 -7.52 -14.58
N ALA A 72 -8.74 -7.46 -14.15
CA ALA A 72 -7.66 -6.92 -14.98
C ALA A 72 -7.40 -7.73 -16.26
N SER A 73 -7.81 -9.00 -16.31
CA SER A 73 -7.70 -9.81 -17.53
C SER A 73 -8.64 -9.35 -18.64
N THR A 74 -9.79 -8.73 -18.29
CA THR A 74 -10.76 -8.17 -19.24
C THR A 74 -10.36 -6.78 -19.75
N GLY A 75 -9.23 -6.23 -19.26
CA GLY A 75 -8.76 -4.89 -19.63
C GLY A 75 -9.46 -3.76 -18.87
N GLN A 76 -10.35 -4.06 -17.94
CA GLN A 76 -11.07 -3.08 -17.14
C GLN A 76 -10.36 -2.82 -15.80
N PRO A 77 -10.35 -1.57 -15.29
CA PRO A 77 -9.81 -1.27 -13.97
C PRO A 77 -10.68 -1.89 -12.87
N VAL A 78 -10.07 -2.19 -11.73
CA VAL A 78 -10.83 -2.66 -10.56
C VAL A 78 -11.64 -1.49 -9.99
N ARG A 79 -12.93 -1.73 -9.77
CA ARG A 79 -13.87 -0.76 -9.21
C ARG A 79 -14.81 -1.42 -8.22
N TRP A 80 -15.21 -0.68 -7.20
CA TRP A 80 -16.19 -1.10 -6.20
C TRP A 80 -16.94 0.11 -5.66
N THR A 81 -18.00 -0.14 -4.90
CA THR A 81 -18.75 0.90 -4.22
C THR A 81 -18.59 0.69 -2.72
N THR A 82 -18.23 1.73 -1.98
CA THR A 82 -18.15 1.69 -0.52
C THR A 82 -19.54 1.54 0.11
N PRO A 83 -19.66 1.12 1.38
CA PRO A 83 -20.95 1.09 2.09
C PRO A 83 -21.68 2.44 2.15
N LEU A 84 -20.96 3.56 2.02
CA LEU A 84 -21.54 4.92 1.93
C LEU A 84 -22.01 5.29 0.52
N GLY A 85 -21.93 4.38 -0.45
CA GLY A 85 -22.34 4.62 -1.84
C GLY A 85 -21.30 5.33 -2.71
N LEU A 86 -20.10 5.62 -2.18
CA LEU A 86 -19.02 6.24 -2.96
C LEU A 86 -18.41 5.21 -3.94
N PRO A 87 -18.46 5.45 -5.26
CA PRO A 87 -17.75 4.61 -6.23
C PRO A 87 -16.24 4.89 -6.18
N VAL A 88 -15.46 3.82 -6.13
CA VAL A 88 -13.99 3.87 -6.13
C VAL A 88 -13.47 3.10 -7.34
N VAL A 89 -12.52 3.70 -8.05
CA VAL A 89 -11.87 3.11 -9.22
C VAL A 89 -10.36 3.19 -9.03
N GLN A 90 -9.63 2.11 -9.31
CA GLN A 90 -8.17 2.13 -9.26
C GLN A 90 -7.57 2.77 -10.54
N PRO A 91 -6.89 3.92 -10.45
CA PRO A 91 -6.39 4.66 -11.61
C PRO A 91 -5.04 4.12 -12.13
N TYR A 92 -4.84 2.80 -12.11
CA TYR A 92 -3.59 2.19 -12.54
C TYR A 92 -3.61 1.84 -14.02
N TYR A 93 -3.21 2.81 -14.83
CA TYR A 93 -3.00 2.70 -16.26
C TYR A 93 -1.52 2.50 -16.61
N LYS A 94 -1.23 2.03 -17.83
CA LYS A 94 0.14 1.97 -18.32
C LYS A 94 0.61 3.39 -18.62
N GLU A 95 1.72 3.76 -18.02
CA GLU A 95 2.42 5.00 -18.29
C GLU A 95 3.09 4.91 -19.66
N THR A 96 2.91 5.93 -20.51
CA THR A 96 3.56 6.04 -21.82
C THR A 96 4.41 7.29 -21.85
N MET A 97 5.66 7.18 -22.29
CA MET A 97 6.53 8.33 -22.49
C MET A 97 6.09 9.11 -23.73
N MET A 98 5.84 10.40 -23.57
CA MET A 98 5.59 11.33 -24.66
C MET A 98 6.72 12.36 -24.74
N SER A 99 7.27 12.58 -25.92
CA SER A 99 8.22 13.66 -26.16
C SER A 99 7.46 14.91 -26.60
N VAL A 100 7.67 16.02 -25.90
CA VAL A 100 7.12 17.33 -26.25
C VAL A 100 8.27 18.23 -26.66
N GLU A 101 8.24 18.66 -27.92
CA GLU A 101 9.15 19.68 -28.42
C GLU A 101 8.74 21.04 -27.89
N THR A 102 9.67 21.71 -27.20
CA THR A 102 9.50 23.08 -26.73
C THR A 102 10.49 23.99 -27.46
N ALA A 103 10.30 25.30 -27.36
CA ALA A 103 11.20 26.27 -27.99
C ALA A 103 12.67 26.16 -27.52
N VAL A 104 12.93 25.50 -26.37
CA VAL A 104 14.27 25.36 -25.79
C VAL A 104 14.83 23.95 -26.00
N GLN A 105 14.01 22.91 -25.80
CA GLN A 105 14.46 21.52 -25.88
C GLN A 105 13.29 20.53 -25.99
N ASN A 106 13.61 19.27 -26.29
CA ASN A 106 12.68 18.16 -26.21
C ASN A 106 12.58 17.64 -24.76
N ILE A 107 11.38 17.70 -24.19
CA ILE A 107 11.09 17.20 -22.84
C ILE A 107 10.33 15.88 -22.96
N SER A 108 10.81 14.84 -22.27
CA SER A 108 10.07 13.59 -22.14
C SER A 108 9.18 13.61 -20.91
N LEU A 109 7.86 13.50 -21.11
CA LEU A 109 6.85 13.47 -20.06
C LEU A 109 6.26 12.06 -19.94
N LEU A 110 5.95 11.65 -18.72
CA LEU A 110 5.14 10.47 -18.46
C LEU A 110 3.66 10.84 -18.63
N LYS A 111 3.03 10.31 -19.67
CA LYS A 111 1.60 10.43 -19.90
C LYS A 111 0.89 9.23 -19.28
N CYS A 112 -0.04 9.51 -18.38
CA CYS A 112 -1.07 8.56 -17.95
C CYS A 112 -2.34 8.88 -18.74
N ASP A 113 -2.82 7.92 -19.53
CA ASP A 113 -4.08 8.04 -20.26
C ASP A 113 -5.14 7.17 -19.58
N GLU A 114 -6.23 7.78 -19.11
CA GLU A 114 -7.36 7.07 -18.48
C GLU A 114 -8.14 6.20 -19.47
N ASN A 115 -8.00 6.48 -20.77
CA ASN A 115 -8.52 5.63 -21.85
C ASN A 115 -7.49 4.62 -22.35
N GLY A 116 -6.28 4.64 -21.77
CA GLY A 116 -5.18 3.78 -22.13
C GLY A 116 -5.32 2.35 -21.57
N PRO A 117 -4.40 1.45 -21.96
CA PRO A 117 -4.37 0.10 -21.41
C PRO A 117 -4.03 0.11 -19.91
N ILE A 118 -4.73 -0.70 -19.12
CA ILE A 118 -4.49 -0.79 -17.68
C ILE A 118 -3.16 -1.48 -17.32
N ASN A 119 -2.60 -1.12 -16.17
CA ASN A 119 -1.47 -1.83 -15.56
C ASN A 119 -1.98 -3.01 -14.72
N LYS A 120 -2.09 -4.19 -15.35
CA LYS A 120 -2.64 -5.41 -14.72
C LYS A 120 -1.92 -5.81 -13.42
N LEU A 121 -0.61 -5.59 -13.33
CA LEU A 121 0.16 -5.92 -12.14
C LEU A 121 -0.17 -4.98 -10.98
N LYS A 122 -0.12 -3.66 -11.21
CA LYS A 122 -0.45 -2.64 -10.19
C LYS A 122 -1.89 -2.78 -9.72
N GLN A 123 -2.86 -3.01 -10.61
CA GLN A 123 -4.27 -3.28 -10.28
C GLN A 123 -4.37 -4.45 -9.26
N ARG A 124 -3.71 -5.56 -9.56
CA ARG A 124 -3.72 -6.74 -8.69
C ARG A 124 -3.09 -6.49 -7.32
N THR A 125 -1.89 -5.91 -7.29
CA THR A 125 -1.12 -5.77 -6.04
C THR A 125 -1.64 -4.67 -5.13
N ALA A 126 -2.24 -3.62 -5.69
CA ALA A 126 -2.76 -2.48 -4.93
C ALA A 126 -4.22 -2.65 -4.49
N PHE A 127 -4.96 -3.62 -5.03
CA PHE A 127 -6.38 -3.81 -4.67
C PHE A 127 -6.60 -4.15 -3.20
N PRO A 128 -5.91 -5.14 -2.59
CA PRO A 128 -6.13 -5.44 -1.18
C PRO A 128 -5.96 -4.25 -0.22
N PRO A 129 -4.85 -3.49 -0.26
CA PRO A 129 -4.69 -2.34 0.65
C PRO A 129 -5.68 -1.21 0.35
N ASN A 130 -5.94 -0.89 -0.92
CA ASN A 130 -6.89 0.18 -1.26
C ASN A 130 -8.33 -0.16 -0.82
N PHE A 131 -8.71 -1.43 -0.91
CA PHE A 131 -10.02 -1.87 -0.44
C PHE A 131 -10.16 -1.66 1.08
N VAL A 132 -9.15 -2.07 1.86
CA VAL A 132 -9.14 -1.85 3.32
C VAL A 132 -9.16 -0.37 3.67
N HIS A 133 -8.32 0.46 3.05
CA HIS A 133 -8.32 1.91 3.29
C HIS A 133 -9.67 2.57 2.95
N SER A 134 -10.38 2.07 1.95
CA SER A 134 -11.72 2.56 1.63
C SER A 134 -12.74 2.22 2.72
N LEU A 135 -12.59 1.07 3.38
CA LEU A 135 -13.42 0.68 4.52
C LEU A 135 -13.09 1.51 5.76
N ASP A 136 -11.80 1.76 6.03
CA ASP A 136 -11.37 2.60 7.14
C ASP A 136 -11.94 4.02 7.01
N SER A 137 -11.86 4.60 5.80
CA SER A 137 -12.45 5.90 5.49
C SER A 137 -13.97 5.91 5.61
N THR A 138 -14.63 4.82 5.18
CA THR A 138 -16.08 4.65 5.32
C THR A 138 -16.47 4.61 6.81
N HIS A 139 -15.74 3.85 7.61
CA HIS A 139 -15.98 3.72 9.03
C HIS A 139 -15.79 5.06 9.77
N LEU A 140 -14.73 5.80 9.44
CA LEU A 140 -14.49 7.14 9.97
C LEU A 140 -15.67 8.07 9.69
N LEU A 141 -16.13 8.12 8.45
CA LEU A 141 -17.25 8.97 8.05
C LEU A 141 -18.59 8.55 8.69
N MET A 142 -18.85 7.24 8.79
CA MET A 142 -20.05 6.75 9.50
C MET A 142 -20.02 7.13 10.98
N THR A 143 -18.84 7.08 11.61
CA THR A 143 -18.65 7.52 13.00
C THR A 143 -18.92 9.02 13.12
N ALA A 144 -18.37 9.84 12.23
CA ALA A 144 -18.60 11.28 12.21
C ALA A 144 -20.09 11.64 12.09
N ILE A 145 -20.83 10.93 11.24
CA ILE A 145 -22.29 11.10 11.08
C ILE A 145 -23.03 10.83 12.40
N GLU A 146 -22.62 9.81 13.16
CA GLU A 146 -23.26 9.48 14.43
C GLU A 146 -22.92 10.48 15.54
N PHE A 147 -21.70 11.02 15.56
CA PHE A 147 -21.33 12.09 16.48
C PHE A 147 -22.16 13.36 16.22
N ASP A 148 -22.33 13.74 14.95
CA ASP A 148 -23.17 14.87 14.55
C ASP A 148 -24.63 14.69 14.99
N ARG A 149 -25.20 13.48 14.79
CA ARG A 149 -26.55 13.13 15.28
C ARG A 149 -26.70 13.24 16.80
N CYS A 150 -25.64 12.95 17.54
CA CYS A 150 -25.59 13.09 18.99
C CYS A 150 -25.28 14.53 19.44
N GLY A 151 -25.13 15.50 18.53
CA GLY A 151 -24.76 16.88 18.84
C GLY A 151 -23.33 17.03 19.37
N LYS A 152 -22.43 16.10 19.04
CA LYS A 152 -21.03 16.11 19.47
C LYS A 152 -20.12 16.56 18.33
N MET A 153 -19.09 17.33 18.67
CA MET A 153 -18.01 17.62 17.73
C MET A 153 -17.15 16.38 17.49
N PHE A 154 -16.79 16.16 16.23
CA PHE A 154 -15.92 15.07 15.80
C PHE A 154 -14.72 15.63 15.04
N ALA A 155 -13.53 15.17 15.39
CA ALA A 155 -12.30 15.40 14.64
C ALA A 155 -11.56 14.05 14.58
N GLY A 156 -11.21 13.61 13.38
CA GLY A 156 -10.46 12.38 13.18
C GLY A 156 -9.41 12.54 12.09
N VAL A 157 -8.30 11.84 12.25
CA VAL A 157 -7.19 11.79 11.30
C VAL A 157 -6.96 10.33 10.92
N HIS A 158 -7.56 9.91 9.81
CA HIS A 158 -7.56 8.51 9.35
C HIS A 158 -8.07 7.53 10.42
N ASP A 159 -7.17 6.85 11.12
CA ASP A 159 -7.45 5.87 12.17
C ASP A 159 -7.38 6.43 13.60
N SER A 160 -7.14 7.74 13.75
CA SER A 160 -7.11 8.47 15.04
C SER A 160 -8.35 9.32 15.27
#